data_AF-A0A950E5Z2-F1
#
_entry.id   AF-A0A950E5Z2-F1
#
_cell.length_a   1.000
_cell.length_b   1.000
_cell.length_c   1.000
_cell.angle_alpha   90.00
_cell.angle_beta   90.00
_cell.angle_gamma   90.00
#
_symmetry.space_group_name_H-M   'P 1'
#
loop_
_entity.id
_entity.type
_entity.pdbx_description
1 polymer ?
#
loop_
_entity_poly.entity_id
_entity_poly.type
_entity_poly.pdbx_seq_one_letter_code
_entity_poly.pdbx_strand_id
1 'polypeptide(L)'
;MRWSNLETDAEERARLPGYRDEAVVRHFDAPEAVETRFYEVRAKSILNRVPEASQMPFRFTINPYRGCTHSCVYCQWGETPVLAADGRHKPIADLEVGEAIYGTEVGPSGYRRYTRTTVLDRWITVKPAYRVSLEGGTELIVSGDHRLLSNRGWKHVVNSARGQPDRPHLTKRNRLVGTGEFAPQPEHDADYRRGYLCGIVRGDGTLRSYECRRARGGRCTGSRFRLALTELDALRRARGFLAAVDVETGKRVFQHAAGSYREVVAITAQSVGSFERIGDLIEWPVLPSLQWCRGFLAGIFDAEGCRSDYALRIANTDPQILAWTEACARRLGFDVGVDHSHNANGLKCVRIRGGLSEHLRFFHLTDPAITRKRDIEGQMVKTFENLQVAAIEPLGRAMPLYDITTGTGDFIANGVVSHNCFARPTHKYLDFNAARDFEREIVVKVNAPELLRAELARPKWTHEHVALGTNTDPYQWVEGRYKLMTGIWEAMRDSANPCSVLTKSPL
;
A
#
# COMPACT_ATOMS: atom_id res chain seq x y z
N MET A 1 -3.91 -39.94 -20.91
CA MET A 1 -5.08 -40.11 -20.01
C MET A 1 -4.60 -40.73 -18.70
N ARG A 2 -4.19 -39.92 -17.72
CA ARG A 2 -3.68 -40.39 -16.40
C ARG A 2 -4.72 -40.26 -15.27
N TRP A 3 -5.94 -39.80 -15.59
CA TRP A 3 -6.90 -39.24 -14.62
C TRP A 3 -8.25 -39.97 -14.57
N SER A 4 -8.42 -41.08 -15.32
CA SER A 4 -9.67 -41.85 -15.35
C SER A 4 -9.89 -42.75 -14.13
N ASN A 5 -8.89 -42.85 -13.25
CA ASN A 5 -8.86 -43.81 -12.14
C ASN A 5 -8.91 -43.14 -10.75
N LEU A 6 -9.43 -41.91 -10.65
CA LEU A 6 -9.54 -41.22 -9.36
C LEU A 6 -10.74 -41.78 -8.58
N GLU A 7 -10.48 -42.53 -7.51
CA GLU A 7 -11.48 -43.07 -6.60
C GLU A 7 -12.05 -41.96 -5.69
N THR A 8 -13.32 -42.10 -5.28
CA THR A 8 -14.02 -41.14 -4.41
C THR A 8 -14.06 -41.70 -3.00
N ASP A 9 -13.30 -41.11 -2.07
CA ASP A 9 -13.12 -41.70 -0.74
C ASP A 9 -14.22 -41.31 0.27
N ALA A 10 -14.91 -40.17 0.07
CA ALA A 10 -15.97 -39.73 0.99
C ALA A 10 -16.96 -38.75 0.33
N GLU A 11 -18.26 -39.02 0.48
CA GLU A 11 -19.36 -38.10 0.13
C GLU A 11 -19.91 -37.45 1.40
N GLU A 12 -19.77 -36.13 1.51
CA GLU A 12 -20.37 -35.31 2.58
C GLU A 12 -21.36 -34.31 1.95
N ARG A 13 -22.38 -33.88 2.70
CA ARG A 13 -23.32 -32.86 2.25
C ARG A 13 -23.13 -31.58 3.05
N ALA A 14 -22.96 -30.46 2.36
CA ALA A 14 -22.77 -29.15 2.98
C ALA A 14 -23.68 -28.11 2.31
N ARG A 15 -24.30 -27.23 3.10
CA ARG A 15 -25.10 -26.13 2.56
C ARG A 15 -24.25 -24.88 2.41
N LEU A 16 -24.02 -24.43 1.18
CA LEU A 16 -23.26 -23.21 0.90
C LEU A 16 -24.17 -21.98 0.80
N PRO A 17 -23.75 -20.82 1.35
CA PRO A 17 -24.47 -19.56 1.19
C PRO A 17 -24.70 -19.20 -0.28
N GLY A 18 -25.92 -18.73 -0.60
CA GLY A 18 -26.29 -18.33 -1.96
C GLY A 18 -26.76 -19.48 -2.89
N TYR A 19 -26.61 -20.74 -2.49
CA TYR A 19 -27.15 -21.90 -3.21
C TYR A 19 -28.43 -22.43 -2.53
N ARG A 20 -29.40 -22.88 -3.34
CA ARG A 20 -30.68 -23.41 -2.82
C ARG A 20 -30.55 -24.85 -2.37
N ASP A 21 -29.81 -25.65 -3.14
CA ASP A 21 -29.63 -27.07 -2.92
C ASP A 21 -28.36 -27.33 -2.08
N GLU A 22 -28.33 -28.45 -1.36
CA GLU A 22 -27.13 -28.92 -0.68
C GLU A 22 -26.03 -29.23 -1.69
N ALA A 23 -24.81 -28.78 -1.41
CA ALA A 23 -23.64 -29.11 -2.21
C ALA A 23 -23.16 -30.51 -1.83
N VAL A 24 -22.87 -31.34 -2.84
CA VAL A 24 -22.19 -32.61 -2.63
C VAL A 24 -20.70 -32.32 -2.56
N VAL A 25 -20.08 -32.66 -1.43
CA VAL A 25 -18.65 -32.49 -1.21
C VAL A 25 -17.94 -33.77 -1.63
N ARG A 26 -17.05 -33.67 -2.61
CA ARG A 26 -16.19 -34.77 -3.05
C ARG A 26 -14.74 -34.54 -2.68
N HIS A 27 -14.06 -35.65 -2.42
CA HIS A 27 -12.61 -35.74 -2.28
C HIS A 27 -12.09 -36.67 -3.37
N PHE A 28 -10.92 -36.35 -3.93
CA PHE A 28 -10.28 -37.18 -4.94
C PHE A 28 -8.90 -37.58 -4.44
N ASP A 29 -8.58 -38.88 -4.53
CA ASP A 29 -7.23 -39.37 -4.26
C ASP A 29 -6.31 -39.06 -5.45
N ALA A 30 -5.83 -37.80 -5.50
CA ALA A 30 -4.83 -37.36 -6.46
C ALA A 30 -3.71 -36.60 -5.74
N PRO A 31 -2.43 -36.79 -6.11
CA PRO A 31 -1.30 -36.04 -5.54
C PRO A 31 -1.47 -34.51 -5.65
N GLU A 32 -2.13 -34.04 -6.70
CA GLU A 32 -2.42 -32.63 -6.96
C GLU A 32 -3.64 -32.10 -6.18
N ALA A 33 -4.35 -32.96 -5.44
CA ALA A 33 -5.62 -32.72 -4.77
C ALA A 33 -5.62 -33.03 -3.27
N VAL A 34 -4.49 -33.46 -2.72
CA VAL A 34 -4.37 -33.89 -1.31
C VAL A 34 -4.90 -32.75 -0.41
N GLU A 35 -5.91 -33.07 0.41
CA GLU A 35 -6.66 -32.12 1.28
C GLU A 35 -7.55 -31.07 0.55
N THR A 36 -7.88 -31.26 -0.73
CA THR A 36 -8.81 -30.39 -1.47
C THR A 36 -10.22 -30.97 -1.49
N ARG A 37 -11.23 -30.19 -1.10
CA ARG A 37 -12.65 -30.55 -1.15
C ARG A 37 -13.33 -29.85 -2.32
N PHE A 38 -14.16 -30.60 -3.04
CA PHE A 38 -14.89 -30.12 -4.20
C PHE A 38 -16.38 -30.05 -3.90
N TYR A 39 -16.92 -28.83 -3.86
CA TYR A 39 -18.35 -28.60 -3.63
C TYR A 39 -19.08 -28.56 -4.96
N GLU A 40 -19.75 -29.65 -5.30
CA GLU A 40 -20.63 -29.71 -6.46
C GLU A 40 -21.92 -28.93 -6.19
N VAL A 41 -22.13 -27.87 -6.95
CA VAL A 41 -23.30 -27.00 -6.82
C VAL A 41 -24.05 -26.90 -8.13
N ARG A 42 -25.37 -26.69 -8.03
CA ARG A 42 -26.20 -26.30 -9.17
C ARG A 42 -26.34 -24.77 -9.18
N ALA A 43 -25.71 -24.13 -10.16
CA ALA A 43 -25.78 -22.69 -10.34
C ALA A 43 -27.15 -22.25 -10.90
N LYS A 44 -27.58 -21.04 -10.57
CA LYS A 44 -28.81 -20.42 -11.12
C LYS A 44 -28.57 -19.68 -12.44
N SER A 45 -27.37 -19.13 -12.60
CA SER A 45 -26.90 -18.47 -13.82
C SER A 45 -25.39 -18.74 -13.97
N ILE A 46 -24.92 -18.80 -15.21
CA ILE A 46 -23.50 -19.02 -15.51
C ILE A 46 -22.86 -17.80 -16.19
N LEU A 47 -23.64 -17.02 -16.94
CA LEU A 47 -23.21 -15.75 -17.54
C LEU A 47 -23.19 -14.62 -16.51
N ASN A 48 -22.01 -14.08 -16.24
CA ASN A 48 -21.81 -12.97 -15.30
C ASN A 48 -21.50 -11.69 -16.09
N ARG A 49 -22.28 -10.63 -15.88
CA ARG A 49 -22.04 -9.33 -16.52
C ARG A 49 -20.86 -8.62 -15.85
N VAL A 50 -19.95 -8.12 -16.67
CA VAL A 50 -18.83 -7.28 -16.22
C VAL A 50 -19.35 -5.86 -15.93
N PRO A 51 -19.00 -5.27 -14.77
CA PRO A 51 -19.39 -3.89 -14.42
C PRO A 51 -19.01 -2.89 -15.52
N GLU A 52 -19.84 -1.88 -15.76
CA GLU A 52 -19.62 -0.87 -16.81
C GLU A 52 -18.36 -0.03 -16.63
N ALA A 53 -17.89 0.11 -15.38
CA ALA A 53 -16.63 0.78 -15.07
C ALA A 53 -15.37 -0.01 -15.51
N SER A 54 -15.52 -1.30 -15.88
CA SER A 54 -14.38 -2.13 -16.27
C SER A 54 -13.95 -1.86 -17.71
N GLN A 55 -12.66 -1.66 -17.93
CA GLN A 55 -12.04 -1.42 -19.24
C GLN A 55 -11.80 -2.71 -20.06
N MET A 56 -12.44 -3.83 -19.68
CA MET A 56 -12.24 -5.11 -20.35
C MET A 56 -12.89 -5.10 -21.75
N PRO A 57 -12.29 -5.76 -22.75
CA PRO A 57 -12.81 -5.77 -24.12
C PRO A 57 -14.07 -6.64 -24.30
N PHE A 58 -14.55 -7.29 -23.24
CA PHE A 58 -15.72 -8.15 -23.20
C PHE A 58 -16.66 -7.74 -22.07
N ARG A 59 -17.94 -8.08 -22.19
CA ARG A 59 -18.99 -7.68 -21.24
C ARG A 59 -19.59 -8.81 -20.43
N PHE A 60 -19.31 -10.05 -20.80
CA PHE A 60 -19.79 -11.23 -20.09
C PHE A 60 -18.65 -12.20 -19.80
N THR A 61 -18.78 -12.93 -18.69
CA THR A 61 -17.79 -13.94 -18.27
C THR A 61 -18.46 -15.20 -17.76
N ILE A 62 -17.76 -16.32 -17.92
CA ILE A 62 -18.15 -17.62 -17.37
C ILE A 62 -17.03 -18.17 -16.53
N ASN A 63 -17.37 -18.63 -15.33
CA ASN A 63 -16.47 -19.32 -14.43
C ASN A 63 -17.17 -20.60 -13.92
N PRO A 64 -16.84 -21.79 -14.47
CA PRO A 64 -17.42 -23.06 -14.06
C PRO A 64 -16.92 -23.50 -12.67
N TYR A 65 -15.70 -23.08 -12.32
CA TYR A 65 -15.09 -23.28 -11.01
C TYR A 65 -15.06 -21.99 -10.22
N ARG A 66 -15.15 -22.07 -8.89
CA ARG A 66 -14.77 -20.98 -7.98
C ARG A 66 -13.76 -21.52 -6.99
N GLY A 67 -12.65 -20.81 -6.80
CA GLY A 67 -11.43 -21.37 -6.22
C GLY A 67 -10.49 -21.84 -7.33
N CYS A 68 -9.19 -21.80 -7.06
CA CYS A 68 -8.20 -22.17 -8.05
C CYS A 68 -7.04 -22.92 -7.39
N THR A 69 -6.77 -24.12 -7.86
CA THR A 69 -5.58 -24.91 -7.50
C THR A 69 -4.28 -24.36 -8.11
N HIS A 70 -4.36 -23.46 -9.09
CA HIS A 70 -3.17 -22.76 -9.59
C HIS A 70 -2.72 -21.72 -8.56
N SER A 71 -1.63 -22.03 -7.87
CA SER A 71 -1.05 -21.29 -6.73
C SER A 71 -1.05 -19.77 -6.89
N CYS A 72 -1.23 -19.05 -5.76
CA CYS A 72 -1.19 -17.60 -5.72
C CYS A 72 -0.02 -16.99 -6.51
N VAL A 73 -0.27 -15.93 -7.28
CA VAL A 73 0.65 -15.56 -8.37
C VAL A 73 1.60 -14.43 -7.98
N TYR A 74 1.20 -13.53 -7.08
CA TYR A 74 1.87 -12.24 -6.88
C TYR A 74 2.37 -12.04 -5.44
N CYS A 75 3.09 -13.01 -4.89
CA CYS A 75 3.59 -12.92 -3.52
C CYS A 75 4.96 -12.22 -3.41
N GLN A 76 5.23 -11.60 -2.28
CA GLN A 76 6.47 -10.89 -1.94
C GLN A 76 6.99 -11.30 -0.55
N TRP A 77 8.24 -10.99 -0.23
CA TRP A 77 8.81 -11.28 1.08
C TRP A 77 8.18 -10.42 2.17
N GLY A 78 7.98 -11.00 3.36
CA GLY A 78 7.25 -10.38 4.47
C GLY A 78 7.79 -9.02 4.93
N GLU A 79 9.11 -8.84 4.88
CA GLU A 79 9.78 -7.58 5.25
C GLU A 79 9.70 -6.50 4.17
N THR A 80 9.09 -6.79 3.01
CA THR A 80 9.01 -5.80 1.93
C THR A 80 8.16 -4.62 2.38
N PRO A 81 8.71 -3.40 2.43
CA PRO A 81 7.99 -2.24 2.94
C PRO A 81 6.94 -1.76 1.92
N VAL A 82 5.70 -1.61 2.37
CA VAL A 82 4.58 -1.12 1.56
C VAL A 82 4.23 0.31 1.98
N LEU A 83 4.01 1.18 1.00
CA LEU A 83 3.71 2.60 1.26
C LEU A 83 2.30 2.79 1.83
N ALA A 84 2.23 3.21 3.09
CA ALA A 84 0.99 3.51 3.78
C ALA A 84 0.40 4.87 3.33
N ALA A 85 -0.91 5.03 3.46
CA ALA A 85 -1.63 6.23 3.01
C ALA A 85 -1.23 7.51 3.76
N ASP A 86 -0.59 7.37 4.92
CA ASP A 86 -0.08 8.47 5.73
C ASP A 86 1.32 8.96 5.31
N GLY A 87 1.94 8.30 4.33
CA GLY A 87 3.30 8.61 3.82
C GLY A 87 4.43 7.89 4.56
N ARG A 88 4.13 6.98 5.48
CA ARG A 88 5.09 6.02 6.05
C ARG A 88 5.11 4.72 5.23
N HIS A 89 5.89 3.75 5.69
CA HIS A 89 5.81 2.38 5.19
C HIS A 89 5.64 1.36 6.32
N LYS A 90 5.15 0.18 5.98
CA LYS A 90 4.98 -0.95 6.89
C LYS A 90 5.35 -2.24 6.14
N PRO A 91 6.04 -3.21 6.76
CA PRO A 91 6.26 -4.52 6.15
C PRO A 91 4.94 -5.14 5.68
N ILE A 92 4.91 -5.76 4.50
CA ILE A 92 3.71 -6.42 3.97
C ILE A 92 3.18 -7.50 4.92
N ALA A 93 4.06 -8.15 5.69
CA ALA A 93 3.68 -9.14 6.70
C ALA A 93 2.87 -8.57 7.87
N ASP A 94 2.99 -7.27 8.13
CA ASP A 94 2.33 -6.60 9.26
C ASP A 94 1.09 -5.82 8.82
N LEU A 95 0.83 -5.67 7.51
CA LEU A 95 -0.37 -4.97 7.02
C LEU A 95 -1.66 -5.68 7.43
N GLU A 96 -2.65 -4.93 7.89
CA GLU A 96 -3.96 -5.49 8.28
C GLU A 96 -5.07 -5.14 7.28
N VAL A 97 -6.11 -5.98 7.23
CA VAL A 97 -7.29 -5.69 6.41
C VAL A 97 -7.97 -4.43 6.95
N GLY A 98 -8.29 -3.50 6.05
CA GLY A 98 -8.84 -2.19 6.37
C GLY A 98 -7.79 -1.08 6.47
N GLU A 99 -6.49 -1.40 6.56
CA GLU A 99 -5.44 -0.37 6.53
C GLU A 99 -5.42 0.34 5.17
N ALA A 100 -5.19 1.65 5.20
CA ALA A 100 -5.09 2.49 4.02
C ALA A 100 -3.64 2.55 3.53
N ILE A 101 -3.43 2.23 2.26
CA ILE A 101 -2.13 2.25 1.58
C ILE A 101 -2.23 3.00 0.25
N TYR A 102 -1.10 3.22 -0.43
CA TYR A 102 -1.11 3.72 -1.79
C TYR A 102 -1.05 2.58 -2.82
N GLY A 103 -1.98 2.64 -3.76
CA GLY A 103 -1.87 2.00 -5.06
C GLY A 103 -1.86 3.07 -6.14
N THR A 104 -2.25 2.69 -7.34
CA THR A 104 -2.21 3.58 -8.49
C THR A 104 -3.36 3.34 -9.45
N GLU A 105 -3.85 4.41 -10.06
CA GLU A 105 -4.91 4.36 -11.08
C GLU A 105 -4.53 5.17 -12.30
N VAL A 106 -5.05 4.76 -13.46
CA VAL A 106 -4.88 5.51 -14.71
C VAL A 106 -6.07 6.45 -14.87
N GLY A 107 -5.82 7.75 -14.81
CA GLY A 107 -6.88 8.75 -14.97
C GLY A 107 -7.29 8.94 -16.44
N PRO A 108 -8.32 9.76 -16.72
CA PRO A 108 -8.83 10.00 -18.08
C PRO A 108 -7.79 10.56 -19.06
N SER A 109 -6.78 11.26 -18.53
CA SER A 109 -5.66 11.81 -19.30
C SER A 109 -4.62 10.74 -19.74
N GLY A 110 -4.81 9.48 -19.36
CA GLY A 110 -3.89 8.37 -19.65
C GLY A 110 -2.69 8.27 -18.69
N TYR A 111 -2.50 9.25 -17.80
CA TYR A 111 -1.41 9.23 -16.82
C TYR A 111 -1.81 8.46 -15.55
N ARG A 112 -0.87 7.64 -15.07
CA ARG A 112 -0.99 6.92 -13.80
C ARG A 112 -0.72 7.87 -12.62
N ARG A 113 -1.57 7.81 -11.59
CA ARG A 113 -1.48 8.63 -10.39
C ARG A 113 -1.53 7.75 -9.13
N TYR A 114 -0.91 8.21 -8.05
CA TYR A 114 -1.05 7.59 -6.74
C TYR A 114 -2.47 7.78 -6.23
N THR A 115 -3.11 6.69 -5.83
CA THR A 115 -4.48 6.69 -5.31
C THR A 115 -4.50 5.96 -3.98
N ARG A 116 -5.19 6.52 -2.99
CA ARG A 116 -5.41 5.81 -1.72
C ARG A 116 -6.33 4.62 -1.95
N THR A 117 -5.94 3.49 -1.39
CA THR A 117 -6.71 2.25 -1.40
C THR A 117 -6.67 1.61 -0.04
N THR A 118 -7.60 0.69 0.22
CA THR A 118 -7.57 -0.14 1.42
C THR A 118 -7.04 -1.53 1.11
N VAL A 119 -6.43 -2.17 2.10
CA VAL A 119 -6.14 -3.59 2.10
C VAL A 119 -7.46 -4.34 2.31
N LEU A 120 -7.89 -5.11 1.32
CA LEU A 120 -9.14 -5.86 1.31
C LEU A 120 -8.97 -7.30 1.81
N ASP A 121 -7.76 -7.85 1.68
CA ASP A 121 -7.42 -9.18 2.13
C ASP A 121 -5.90 -9.37 2.22
N ARG A 122 -5.45 -10.38 2.97
CA ARG A 122 -4.03 -10.77 3.08
C ARG A 122 -3.86 -12.27 3.32
N TRP A 123 -2.78 -12.86 2.79
CA TRP A 123 -2.47 -14.27 3.03
C TRP A 123 -0.98 -14.59 2.82
N ILE A 124 -0.61 -15.81 3.18
CA ILE A 124 0.77 -16.32 3.12
C ILE A 124 0.78 -17.56 2.23
N THR A 125 1.82 -17.71 1.40
CA THR A 125 2.08 -18.91 0.61
C THR A 125 3.57 -19.25 0.64
N VAL A 126 3.91 -20.53 0.78
CA VAL A 126 5.31 -20.99 0.70
C VAL A 126 5.63 -21.39 -0.74
N LYS A 127 6.62 -20.72 -1.38
CA LYS A 127 7.04 -21.05 -2.76
C LYS A 127 8.45 -20.55 -3.07
N PRO A 128 9.08 -21.00 -4.17
CA PRO A 128 10.36 -20.48 -4.62
C PRO A 128 10.33 -18.96 -4.81
N ALA A 129 11.34 -18.29 -4.24
CA ALA A 129 11.48 -16.84 -4.31
C ALA A 129 12.68 -16.44 -5.17
N TYR A 130 12.58 -15.25 -5.75
CA TYR A 130 13.58 -14.63 -6.60
C TYR A 130 13.93 -13.26 -6.03
N ARG A 131 15.23 -12.95 -6.01
CA ARG A 131 15.75 -11.61 -5.75
C ARG A 131 15.78 -10.86 -7.07
N VAL A 132 15.13 -9.69 -7.11
CA VAL A 132 15.22 -8.73 -8.20
C VAL A 132 15.99 -7.52 -7.68
N SER A 133 17.21 -7.33 -8.18
CA SER A 133 18.06 -6.20 -7.80
C SER A 133 18.07 -5.16 -8.93
N LEU A 134 17.88 -3.89 -8.57
CA LEU A 134 17.88 -2.77 -9.50
C LEU A 134 19.18 -1.97 -9.40
N GLU A 135 19.58 -1.30 -10.47
CA GLU A 135 20.83 -0.51 -10.51
C GLU A 135 20.87 0.64 -9.49
N GLY A 136 19.71 1.14 -9.05
CA GLY A 136 19.57 2.16 -8.02
C GLY A 136 19.71 1.65 -6.57
N GLY A 137 19.98 0.36 -6.36
CA GLY A 137 20.12 -0.24 -5.03
C GLY A 137 18.84 -0.90 -4.49
N THR A 138 17.67 -0.57 -5.05
CA THR A 138 16.41 -1.20 -4.65
C THR A 138 16.43 -2.71 -4.91
N GLU A 139 16.10 -3.47 -3.86
CA GLU A 139 15.91 -4.92 -3.95
C GLU A 139 14.48 -5.31 -3.59
N LEU A 140 13.99 -6.33 -4.32
CA LEU A 140 12.69 -6.95 -4.08
C LEU A 140 12.87 -8.47 -4.04
N ILE A 141 12.31 -9.13 -3.02
CA ILE A 141 12.25 -10.59 -2.96
C ILE A 141 10.80 -11.01 -3.22
N VAL A 142 10.57 -11.72 -4.31
CA VAL A 142 9.23 -11.95 -4.87
C VAL A 142 9.08 -13.34 -5.49
N SER A 143 7.85 -13.80 -5.68
CA SER A 143 7.59 -15.04 -6.41
C SER A 143 7.93 -14.90 -7.89
N GLY A 144 8.29 -16.00 -8.55
CA GLY A 144 8.62 -15.99 -9.98
C GLY A 144 7.48 -15.50 -10.89
N ASP A 145 6.24 -15.69 -10.46
CA ASP A 145 5.05 -15.22 -11.17
C ASP A 145 4.62 -13.81 -10.76
N HIS A 146 5.34 -13.15 -9.84
CA HIS A 146 5.01 -11.78 -9.43
C HIS A 146 5.09 -10.82 -10.61
N ARG A 147 4.15 -9.86 -10.71
CA ARG A 147 4.17 -8.85 -11.78
C ARG A 147 4.57 -7.49 -11.24
N LEU A 148 5.60 -6.91 -11.85
CA LEU A 148 6.07 -5.56 -11.58
C LEU A 148 5.77 -4.67 -12.78
N LEU A 149 5.38 -3.41 -12.53
CA LEU A 149 5.13 -2.46 -13.60
C LEU A 149 6.46 -1.95 -14.15
N SER A 150 6.67 -2.09 -15.45
CA SER A 150 7.82 -1.54 -16.16
C SER A 150 7.43 -0.44 -17.14
N ASN A 151 8.42 0.26 -17.67
CA ASN A 151 8.29 1.17 -18.81
C ASN A 151 7.68 0.52 -20.07
N ARG A 152 7.58 -0.82 -20.12
CA ARG A 152 6.98 -1.61 -21.20
C ARG A 152 5.77 -2.42 -20.72
N GLY A 153 5.06 -1.92 -19.71
CA GLY A 153 3.90 -2.55 -19.09
C GLY A 153 4.26 -3.58 -18.03
N TRP A 154 3.26 -4.34 -17.58
CA TRP A 154 3.41 -5.38 -16.56
C TRP A 154 4.28 -6.54 -17.06
N LYS A 155 5.25 -6.96 -16.25
CA LYS A 155 6.16 -8.07 -16.53
C LYS A 155 6.24 -9.02 -15.35
N HIS A 156 6.22 -10.32 -15.63
CA HIS A 156 6.49 -11.35 -14.62
C HIS A 156 7.97 -11.35 -14.24
N VAL A 157 8.30 -11.75 -13.01
CA VAL A 157 9.70 -11.78 -12.55
C VAL A 157 10.53 -12.76 -13.37
N VAL A 158 10.04 -13.99 -13.55
CA VAL A 158 10.67 -14.96 -14.45
C VAL A 158 9.72 -15.42 -15.53
N ASN A 159 10.28 -15.98 -16.59
CA ASN A 159 9.55 -16.80 -17.52
C ASN A 159 9.30 -18.17 -16.86
N SER A 160 8.15 -18.38 -16.21
CA SER A 160 7.82 -19.70 -15.68
C SER A 160 7.14 -20.49 -16.79
N ALA A 161 7.86 -21.50 -17.27
CA ALA A 161 7.41 -22.41 -18.29
C ALA A 161 6.80 -23.66 -17.64
N ARG A 162 5.48 -23.80 -17.76
CA ARG A 162 4.84 -25.10 -18.02
C ARG A 162 3.76 -24.89 -19.08
N GLY A 163 4.13 -25.10 -20.35
CA GLY A 163 3.18 -25.20 -21.47
C GLY A 163 2.66 -23.89 -22.08
N GLN A 164 2.98 -22.70 -21.54
CA GLN A 164 2.57 -21.42 -22.15
C GLN A 164 3.63 -20.85 -23.11
N PRO A 165 3.21 -20.19 -24.20
CA PRO A 165 4.11 -19.38 -25.03
C PRO A 165 4.77 -18.27 -24.21
N ASP A 166 5.94 -17.80 -24.68
CA ASP A 166 6.82 -16.84 -24.01
C ASP A 166 6.04 -15.66 -23.38
N ARG A 167 5.85 -15.71 -22.06
CA ARG A 167 5.10 -14.68 -21.35
C ARG A 167 5.95 -13.43 -21.16
N PRO A 168 5.35 -12.22 -21.14
CA PRO A 168 6.09 -11.01 -20.83
C PRO A 168 6.75 -11.11 -19.44
N HIS A 169 8.08 -11.14 -19.42
CA HIS A 169 8.89 -11.28 -18.22
C HIS A 169 9.98 -10.19 -18.15
N LEU A 170 10.59 -10.04 -16.97
CA LEU A 170 11.65 -9.08 -16.73
C LEU A 170 12.96 -9.53 -17.39
N THR A 171 13.64 -8.56 -17.98
CA THR A 171 14.97 -8.66 -18.56
C THR A 171 15.79 -7.47 -18.08
N LYS A 172 17.12 -7.51 -18.24
CA LYS A 172 17.99 -6.39 -17.90
C LYS A 172 17.73 -5.10 -18.69
N ARG A 173 16.89 -5.16 -19.73
CA ARG A 173 16.45 -4.00 -20.53
C ARG A 173 15.22 -3.31 -19.95
N ASN A 174 14.57 -3.89 -18.95
CA ASN A 174 13.39 -3.32 -18.33
C ASN A 174 13.78 -2.32 -17.26
N ARG A 175 13.04 -1.21 -17.21
CA ARG A 175 13.09 -0.24 -16.13
C ARG A 175 11.76 -0.27 -15.39
N LEU A 176 11.80 -0.50 -14.08
CA LEU A 176 10.60 -0.53 -13.25
C LEU A 176 10.07 0.88 -12.99
N VAL A 177 8.79 0.97 -12.65
CA VAL A 177 8.10 2.23 -12.39
C VAL A 177 7.94 2.42 -10.89
N GLY A 178 8.34 3.60 -10.39
CA GLY A 178 8.30 3.89 -8.97
C GLY A 178 9.30 4.95 -8.51
N THR A 179 9.41 5.11 -7.18
CA THR A 179 10.26 6.10 -6.52
C THR A 179 11.65 5.61 -6.15
N GLY A 180 11.86 4.30 -6.13
CA GLY A 180 13.09 3.69 -5.62
C GLY A 180 13.01 3.36 -4.13
N GLU A 181 14.13 2.89 -3.59
CA GLU A 181 14.18 2.22 -2.28
C GLU A 181 13.64 3.12 -1.16
N PHE A 182 12.83 2.55 -0.26
CA PHE A 182 12.36 3.28 0.90
C PHE A 182 13.43 3.34 1.98
N ALA A 183 13.77 4.57 2.38
CA ALA A 183 14.63 4.79 3.54
C ALA A 183 14.02 4.23 4.85
N PRO A 184 14.85 3.86 5.84
CA PRO A 184 14.37 3.40 7.14
C PRO A 184 13.69 4.52 7.91
N GLN A 185 12.72 4.14 8.75
CA GLN A 185 12.02 5.08 9.62
C GLN A 185 12.77 5.29 10.95
N PRO A 186 12.76 6.51 11.54
CA PRO A 186 13.46 6.78 12.77
C PRO A 186 12.77 6.13 13.96
N GLU A 187 13.57 5.61 14.88
CA GLU A 187 13.12 5.40 16.25
C GLU A 187 12.92 6.76 16.93
N HIS A 188 11.81 6.91 17.66
CA HIS A 188 11.55 8.12 18.44
C HIS A 188 12.25 8.02 19.80
N ASP A 189 13.57 7.93 19.78
CA ASP A 189 14.42 7.94 20.98
C ASP A 189 14.47 9.32 21.66
N ALA A 190 15.22 9.45 22.75
CA ALA A 190 15.33 10.71 23.50
C ALA A 190 15.90 11.86 22.65
N ASP A 191 16.85 11.58 21.76
CA ASP A 191 17.49 12.59 20.90
C ASP A 191 16.55 13.07 19.82
N TYR A 192 15.84 12.16 19.16
CA TYR A 192 14.80 12.48 18.20
C TYR A 192 13.71 13.34 18.85
N ARG A 193 13.22 12.96 20.03
CA ARG A 193 12.19 13.72 20.76
C ARG A 193 12.65 15.14 21.08
N ARG A 194 13.91 15.30 21.55
CA ARG A 194 14.52 16.61 21.80
C ARG A 194 14.62 17.44 20.53
N GLY A 195 15.11 16.84 19.44
CA GLY A 195 15.17 17.49 18.13
C GLY A 195 13.80 17.98 17.68
N TYR A 196 12.79 17.12 17.72
CA TYR A 196 11.42 17.44 17.31
C TYR A 196 10.83 18.59 18.13
N LEU A 197 10.98 18.55 19.46
CA LEU A 197 10.55 19.63 20.33
C LEU A 197 11.29 20.94 20.03
N CYS A 198 12.60 20.89 19.81
CA CYS A 198 13.39 22.06 19.43
C CYS A 198 12.88 22.69 18.12
N GLY A 199 12.66 21.88 17.08
CA GLY A 199 12.15 22.36 15.80
C GLY A 199 10.75 22.97 15.89
N ILE A 200 9.79 22.27 16.51
CA ILE A 200 8.40 22.71 16.53
C ILE A 200 8.16 23.91 17.47
N VAL A 201 8.87 23.96 18.61
CA VAL A 201 8.74 25.07 19.57
C VAL A 201 9.41 26.33 19.03
N ARG A 202 10.50 26.21 18.26
CA ARG A 202 11.16 27.37 17.67
C ARG A 202 10.43 27.91 16.43
N GLY A 203 9.71 27.06 15.70
CA GLY A 203 8.84 27.49 14.60
C GLY A 203 7.56 28.18 15.10
N ASP A 204 6.72 27.47 15.86
CA ASP A 204 5.36 27.93 16.21
C ASP A 204 5.14 28.15 17.72
N GLY A 205 6.16 27.88 18.55
CA GLY A 205 6.07 28.02 19.99
C GLY A 205 6.37 29.43 20.52
N THR A 206 5.96 29.69 21.74
CA THR A 206 6.29 30.90 22.48
C THR A 206 6.71 30.53 23.89
N LEU A 207 7.96 30.85 24.25
CA LEU A 207 8.50 30.72 25.60
C LEU A 207 8.83 32.13 26.10
N ARG A 208 8.10 32.62 27.12
CA ARG A 208 8.30 33.98 27.67
C ARG A 208 8.30 33.98 29.19
N SER A 209 9.24 34.73 29.76
CA SER A 209 9.20 35.20 31.14
C SER A 209 8.67 36.65 31.18
N TYR A 210 7.95 37.00 32.24
CA TYR A 210 7.42 38.35 32.44
C TYR A 210 7.37 38.70 33.92
N GLU A 211 7.53 39.98 34.24
CA GLU A 211 7.30 40.46 35.60
C GLU A 211 5.80 40.56 35.88
N CYS A 212 5.36 39.99 36.99
CA CYS A 212 4.00 40.06 37.52
C CYS A 212 3.98 40.76 38.88
N ARG A 213 2.81 41.26 39.28
CA ARG A 213 2.55 41.75 40.63
C ARG A 213 1.68 40.75 41.36
N ARG A 214 2.12 40.32 42.54
CA ARG A 214 1.33 39.50 43.47
C ARG A 214 0.17 40.33 44.01
N ALA A 215 -0.97 39.69 44.28
CA ALA A 215 -2.17 40.34 44.82
C ALA A 215 -1.93 41.10 46.15
N ARG A 216 -0.88 40.76 46.90
CA ARG A 216 -0.46 41.43 48.15
C ARG A 216 0.70 42.43 47.97
N GLY A 217 1.02 42.86 46.75
CA GLY A 217 1.95 43.99 46.52
C GLY A 217 3.44 43.66 46.34
N GLY A 218 3.82 42.43 45.99
CA GLY A 218 5.22 42.06 45.66
C GLY A 218 5.45 41.81 44.16
N ARG A 219 6.66 42.07 43.64
CA ARG A 219 7.03 41.63 42.27
C ARG A 219 7.21 40.11 42.24
N CYS A 220 6.81 39.48 41.16
CA CYS A 220 7.03 38.07 40.86
C CYS A 220 7.48 37.91 39.41
N THR A 221 8.15 36.81 39.09
CA THR A 221 8.43 36.45 37.70
C THR A 221 7.46 35.35 37.31
N GLY A 222 6.61 35.63 36.32
CA GLY A 222 5.75 34.66 35.67
C GLY A 222 6.46 34.03 34.48
N SER A 223 6.30 32.73 34.30
CA SER A 223 6.83 31.99 33.17
C SER A 223 5.68 31.37 32.38
N ARG A 224 5.72 31.46 31.05
CA ARG A 224 4.68 30.88 30.19
C ARG A 224 5.28 30.26 28.94
N PHE A 225 4.97 28.99 28.75
CA PHE A 225 5.09 28.28 27.50
C PHE A 225 3.72 28.19 26.80
N ARG A 226 3.71 28.37 25.48
CA ARG A 226 2.55 28.12 24.62
C ARG A 226 3.00 27.55 23.28
N LEU A 227 2.36 26.49 22.83
CA LEU A 227 2.44 26.01 21.44
C LEU A 227 1.01 25.92 20.91
N ALA A 228 0.70 26.66 19.85
CA ALA A 228 -0.65 26.77 19.29
C ALA A 228 -0.61 26.32 17.83
N LEU A 229 -1.35 25.25 17.50
CA LEU A 229 -1.34 24.63 16.18
C LEU A 229 -2.77 24.37 15.71
N THR A 230 -2.99 24.47 14.39
CA THR A 230 -4.24 24.03 13.75
C THR A 230 -4.29 22.52 13.58
N GLU A 231 -3.13 21.85 13.47
CA GLU A 231 -3.03 20.42 13.20
C GLU A 231 -2.86 19.65 14.52
N LEU A 232 -3.86 18.83 14.87
CA LEU A 232 -3.89 18.13 16.15
C LEU A 232 -2.82 17.04 16.27
N ASP A 233 -2.36 16.46 15.16
CA ASP A 233 -1.38 15.36 15.18
C ASP A 233 -0.02 15.83 15.71
N ALA A 234 0.48 16.96 15.21
CA ALA A 234 1.70 17.57 15.70
C ALA A 234 1.59 18.03 17.17
N LEU A 235 0.43 18.57 17.55
CA LEU A 235 0.17 19.00 18.93
C LEU A 235 0.12 17.80 19.90
N ARG A 236 -0.54 16.69 19.50
CA ARG A 236 -0.58 15.44 20.27
C ARG A 236 0.82 14.87 20.45
N ARG A 237 1.62 14.84 19.38
CA ARG A 237 3.01 14.36 19.44
C ARG A 237 3.88 15.22 20.35
N ALA A 238 3.86 16.53 20.17
CA ALA A 238 4.62 17.45 21.02
C ALA A 238 4.23 17.28 22.50
N ARG A 239 2.93 17.16 22.80
CA ARG A 239 2.46 16.88 24.16
C ARG A 239 2.96 15.54 24.69
N GLY A 240 2.93 14.48 23.89
CA GLY A 240 3.43 13.16 24.28
C GLY A 240 4.93 13.18 24.61
N PHE A 241 5.72 13.90 23.80
CA PHE A 241 7.16 14.04 24.04
C PHE A 241 7.47 14.89 25.27
N LEU A 242 6.70 15.95 25.54
CA LEU A 242 6.81 16.74 26.77
C LEU A 242 6.41 15.92 28.01
N ALA A 243 5.35 15.12 27.92
CA ALA A 243 4.93 14.25 29.03
C ALA A 243 5.99 13.18 29.36
N ALA A 244 6.73 12.68 28.36
CA ALA A 244 7.81 11.71 28.56
C ALA A 244 9.02 12.26 29.32
N VAL A 245 9.08 13.58 29.54
CA VAL A 245 10.11 14.29 30.33
C VAL A 245 9.48 15.05 31.50
N ASP A 246 8.33 14.56 31.97
CA ASP A 246 7.59 15.07 33.14
C ASP A 246 7.18 16.55 33.01
N VAL A 247 6.94 17.03 31.78
CA VAL A 247 6.38 18.36 31.53
C VAL A 247 4.88 18.24 31.26
N GLU A 248 4.09 18.50 32.29
CA GLU A 248 2.63 18.57 32.17
C GLU A 248 2.19 19.82 31.42
N THR A 249 1.25 19.66 30.49
CA THR A 249 0.68 20.78 29.72
C THR A 249 -0.84 20.78 29.77
N GLY A 250 -1.41 21.95 30.06
CA GLY A 250 -2.85 22.18 29.95
C GLY A 250 -3.25 22.40 28.49
N LYS A 251 -4.42 21.89 28.09
CA LYS A 251 -5.00 22.08 26.74
C LYS A 251 -6.09 23.14 26.79
N ARG A 252 -6.07 24.11 25.88
CA ARG A 252 -7.14 25.12 25.72
C ARG A 252 -7.40 25.40 24.24
N VAL A 253 -8.66 25.67 23.88
CA VAL A 253 -8.97 26.23 22.57
C VAL A 253 -8.51 27.68 22.57
N PHE A 254 -7.60 28.03 21.67
CA PHE A 254 -6.99 29.36 21.60
C PHE A 254 -7.77 30.28 20.66
N GLN A 255 -8.30 29.72 19.57
CA GLN A 255 -9.17 30.39 18.62
C GLN A 255 -10.21 29.39 18.11
N HIS A 256 -11.50 29.73 18.25
CA HIS A 256 -12.59 28.95 17.66
C HIS A 256 -12.65 29.14 16.14
N ALA A 257 -13.15 28.13 15.43
CA ALA A 257 -13.35 28.22 13.99
C ALA A 257 -14.33 29.37 13.67
N ALA A 258 -13.94 30.25 12.74
CA ALA A 258 -14.78 31.36 12.29
C ALA A 258 -14.54 31.61 10.79
N GLY A 259 -15.59 31.48 9.97
CA GLY A 259 -15.48 31.62 8.52
C GLY A 259 -14.48 30.63 7.91
N SER A 260 -13.43 31.14 7.27
CA SER A 260 -12.34 30.36 6.66
C SER A 260 -11.22 29.95 7.64
N TYR A 261 -11.25 30.43 8.89
CA TYR A 261 -10.21 30.14 9.89
C TYR A 261 -10.50 28.84 10.62
N ARG A 262 -9.50 27.94 10.66
CA ARG A 262 -9.57 26.67 11.40
C ARG A 262 -9.44 26.89 12.91
N GLU A 263 -9.99 25.97 13.69
CA GLU A 263 -9.80 25.97 15.15
C GLU A 263 -8.32 25.79 15.50
N VAL A 264 -7.81 26.63 16.40
CA VAL A 264 -6.44 26.55 16.90
C VAL A 264 -6.49 26.08 18.35
N VAL A 265 -5.80 24.99 18.62
CA VAL A 265 -5.65 24.44 19.97
C VAL A 265 -4.26 24.74 20.48
N ALA A 266 -4.18 25.21 21.72
CA ALA A 266 -2.91 25.47 22.39
C ALA A 266 -2.66 24.49 23.54
N ILE A 267 -1.41 24.06 23.66
CA ILE A 267 -0.87 23.50 24.91
C ILE A 267 -0.08 24.58 25.65
N THR A 268 -0.23 24.63 26.96
CA THR A 268 0.42 25.65 27.81
C THR A 268 1.00 25.06 29.07
N ALA A 269 2.16 25.58 29.50
CA ALA A 269 2.72 25.32 30.83
C ALA A 269 3.07 26.66 31.50
N GLN A 270 2.85 26.74 32.81
CA GLN A 270 3.03 27.96 33.61
C GLN A 270 3.90 27.76 34.85
N SER A 271 4.29 26.51 35.17
CA SER A 271 5.20 26.25 36.27
C SER A 271 6.63 26.65 35.87
N VAL A 272 7.40 27.14 36.83
CA VAL A 272 8.81 27.50 36.62
C VAL A 272 9.63 26.27 36.21
N GLY A 273 9.42 25.13 36.88
CA GLY A 273 10.12 23.89 36.54
C GLY A 273 9.81 23.36 35.13
N SER A 274 8.58 23.48 34.64
CA SER A 274 8.27 23.13 33.25
C SER A 274 8.89 24.11 32.25
N PHE A 275 8.94 25.40 32.59
CA PHE A 275 9.57 26.42 31.75
C PHE A 275 11.07 26.17 31.59
N GLU A 276 11.78 25.92 32.69
CA GLU A 276 13.22 25.62 32.69
C GLU A 276 13.50 24.35 31.88
N ARG A 277 12.78 23.26 32.15
CA ARG A 277 12.93 22.01 31.39
C ARG A 277 12.67 22.20 29.89
N ILE A 278 11.64 22.94 29.51
CA ILE A 278 11.38 23.23 28.09
C ILE A 278 12.54 24.05 27.50
N GLY A 279 13.07 25.03 28.24
CA GLY A 279 14.26 25.79 27.85
C GLY A 279 15.46 24.90 27.58
N ASP A 280 15.78 24.00 28.50
CA ASP A 280 16.88 23.04 28.40
C ASP A 280 16.70 22.09 27.20
N LEU A 281 15.47 21.64 26.94
CA LEU A 281 15.15 20.72 25.84
C LEU A 281 15.34 21.34 24.45
N ILE A 282 15.14 22.66 24.33
CA ILE A 282 15.21 23.39 23.05
C ILE A 282 16.53 24.13 22.86
N GLU A 283 17.50 23.91 23.75
CA GLU A 283 18.84 24.45 23.59
C GLU A 283 19.50 23.85 22.34
N TRP A 284 20.28 24.68 21.63
CA TRP A 284 21.01 24.21 20.48
C TRP A 284 22.14 23.29 20.94
N PRO A 285 22.19 22.03 20.47
CA PRO A 285 23.27 21.14 20.85
C PRO A 285 24.59 21.63 20.24
N VAL A 286 25.67 21.50 21.00
CA VAL A 286 27.03 21.76 20.48
C VAL A 286 27.39 20.77 19.36
N LEU A 287 27.01 19.50 19.55
CA LEU A 287 27.19 18.41 18.58
C LEU A 287 25.89 17.60 18.49
N PRO A 288 25.04 17.82 17.47
CA PRO A 288 23.82 17.03 17.34
C PRO A 288 24.11 15.60 16.89
N SER A 289 23.33 14.64 17.38
CA SER A 289 23.27 13.30 16.79
C SER A 289 22.45 13.31 15.49
N LEU A 290 22.54 12.24 14.70
CA LEU A 290 21.68 12.07 13.52
C LEU A 290 20.20 12.00 13.91
N GLN A 291 19.87 11.38 15.05
CA GLN A 291 18.50 11.28 15.54
C GLN A 291 17.94 12.64 15.93
N TRP A 292 18.75 13.47 16.60
CA TRP A 292 18.38 14.86 16.85
C TRP A 292 18.13 15.63 15.55
N CYS A 293 18.98 15.47 14.54
CA CYS A 293 18.79 16.12 13.23
C CYS A 293 17.48 15.70 12.55
N ARG A 294 17.13 14.40 12.60
CA ARG A 294 15.87 13.86 12.07
C ARG A 294 14.66 14.47 12.78
N GLY A 295 14.71 14.47 14.12
CA GLY A 295 13.67 15.08 14.95
C GLY A 295 13.52 16.57 14.65
N PHE A 296 14.62 17.31 14.63
CA PHE A 296 14.62 18.75 14.37
C PHE A 296 13.97 19.09 13.03
N LEU A 297 14.36 18.38 11.96
CA LEU A 297 13.78 18.57 10.62
C LEU A 297 12.28 18.23 10.60
N ALA A 298 11.84 17.18 11.28
CA ALA A 298 10.42 16.86 11.39
C ALA A 298 9.62 17.94 12.13
N GLY A 299 10.15 18.42 13.27
CA GLY A 299 9.51 19.45 14.08
C GLY A 299 9.39 20.78 13.34
N ILE A 300 10.47 21.25 12.71
CA ILE A 300 10.45 22.51 11.96
C ILE A 300 9.63 22.38 10.66
N PHE A 301 9.61 21.21 10.02
CA PHE A 301 8.75 20.96 8.87
C PHE A 301 7.27 20.90 9.26
N ASP A 302 6.93 20.38 10.44
CA ASP A 302 5.56 20.43 10.95
C ASP A 302 5.13 21.86 11.30
N ALA A 303 6.02 22.70 11.81
CA ALA A 303 5.73 24.11 12.03
C ALA A 303 5.60 24.88 10.70
N GLU A 304 6.69 24.99 9.95
CA GLU A 304 6.82 25.95 8.84
C GLU A 304 6.98 25.30 7.46
N GLY A 305 7.09 23.98 7.43
CA GLY A 305 7.31 23.23 6.20
C GLY A 305 6.12 23.26 5.24
N CYS A 306 6.41 23.45 3.96
CA CYS A 306 5.46 23.26 2.87
C CYS A 306 6.06 22.41 1.75
N ARG A 307 5.17 21.79 0.96
CA ARG A 307 5.53 20.91 -0.14
C ARG A 307 5.05 21.51 -1.46
N SER A 308 5.93 21.52 -2.44
CA SER A 308 5.59 21.72 -3.85
C SER A 308 5.83 20.41 -4.63
N ASP A 309 5.52 20.38 -5.93
CA ASP A 309 5.74 19.19 -6.74
C ASP A 309 7.22 18.82 -6.92
N TYR A 310 8.14 19.78 -6.72
CA TYR A 310 9.56 19.62 -7.05
C TYR A 310 10.50 19.72 -5.84
N ALA A 311 10.02 20.30 -4.74
CA ALA A 311 10.84 20.56 -3.57
C ALA A 311 10.00 20.67 -2.29
N LEU A 312 10.61 20.26 -1.17
CA LEU A 312 10.19 20.64 0.17
C LEU A 312 10.83 21.99 0.53
N ARG A 313 10.08 22.83 1.23
CA ARG A 313 10.48 24.18 1.60
C ARG A 313 10.23 24.41 3.08
N ILE A 314 11.22 24.98 3.75
CA ILE A 314 11.11 25.46 5.13
C ILE A 314 11.54 26.93 5.10
N ALA A 315 10.66 27.83 5.53
CA ALA A 315 10.90 29.27 5.43
C ALA A 315 10.77 29.91 6.80
N ASN A 316 11.80 30.65 7.21
CA ASN A 316 11.90 31.32 8.50
C ASN A 316 12.63 32.66 8.34
N THR A 317 12.45 33.56 9.29
CA THR A 317 13.20 34.82 9.39
C THR A 317 14.45 34.71 10.26
N ASP A 318 14.51 33.70 11.14
CA ASP A 318 15.65 33.43 12.03
C ASP A 318 16.78 32.75 11.25
N PRO A 319 17.97 33.40 11.10
CA PRO A 319 19.10 32.82 10.38
C PRO A 319 19.66 31.57 11.07
N GLN A 320 19.53 31.43 12.38
CA GLN A 320 20.03 30.28 13.12
C GLN A 320 19.18 29.02 12.84
N ILE A 321 17.86 29.17 12.78
CA ILE A 321 16.94 28.07 12.40
C ILE A 321 17.25 27.60 10.98
N LEU A 322 17.45 28.54 10.04
CA LEU A 322 17.77 28.22 8.66
C LEU A 322 19.13 27.51 8.52
N ALA A 323 20.15 27.98 9.23
CA ALA A 323 21.48 27.36 9.24
C ALA A 323 21.43 25.93 9.78
N TRP A 324 20.70 25.70 10.88
CA TRP A 324 20.48 24.35 11.40
C TRP A 324 19.68 23.47 10.45
N THR A 325 18.64 24.02 9.81
CA THR A 325 17.84 23.28 8.82
C THR A 325 18.71 22.82 7.65
N GLU A 326 19.54 23.72 7.11
CA GLU A 326 20.49 23.40 6.04
C GLU A 326 21.53 22.36 6.48
N ALA A 327 22.15 22.55 7.65
CA ALA A 327 23.18 21.66 8.18
C ALA A 327 22.63 20.25 8.44
N CYS A 328 21.47 20.14 9.08
CA CYS A 328 20.82 18.86 9.36
C CYS A 328 20.42 18.15 8.06
N ALA A 329 19.84 18.88 7.09
CA ALA A 329 19.43 18.29 5.82
C ALA A 329 20.64 17.80 5.00
N ARG A 330 21.72 18.59 4.91
CA ARG A 330 22.97 18.15 4.26
C ARG A 330 23.60 16.95 4.94
N ARG A 331 23.56 16.89 6.28
CA ARG A 331 24.08 15.75 7.05
C ARG A 331 23.31 14.45 6.81
N LEU A 332 22.02 14.54 6.46
CA LEU A 332 21.21 13.39 6.01
C LEU A 332 21.35 13.10 4.50
N GLY A 333 22.24 13.83 3.81
CA GLY A 333 22.56 13.63 2.41
C GLY A 333 21.53 14.22 1.44
N PHE A 334 20.74 15.22 1.84
CA PHE A 334 19.83 15.90 0.93
C PHE A 334 20.56 16.95 0.08
N ASP A 335 20.11 17.14 -1.18
CA ASP A 335 20.49 18.31 -1.98
C ASP A 335 19.68 19.53 -1.51
N VAL A 336 20.40 20.51 -0.97
CA VAL A 336 19.82 21.68 -0.29
C VAL A 336 20.28 22.96 -0.98
N GLY A 337 19.31 23.74 -1.46
CA GLY A 337 19.50 25.11 -1.90
C GLY A 337 18.88 26.11 -0.93
N VAL A 338 19.54 27.23 -0.70
CA VAL A 338 19.00 28.34 0.10
C VAL A 338 18.60 29.48 -0.84
N ASP A 339 17.39 29.98 -0.68
CA ASP A 339 16.94 31.17 -1.39
C ASP A 339 17.49 32.42 -0.70
N HIS A 340 18.33 33.16 -1.42
CA HIS A 340 18.93 34.42 -0.99
C HIS A 340 18.18 35.64 -1.55
N SER A 341 17.03 35.44 -2.21
CA SER A 341 16.22 36.56 -2.71
C SER A 341 15.95 37.56 -1.58
N HIS A 342 16.27 38.83 -1.80
CA HIS A 342 16.02 39.91 -0.86
C HIS A 342 14.51 40.21 -0.80
N ASN A 343 13.77 39.39 -0.05
CA ASN A 343 12.39 39.69 0.28
C ASN A 343 12.35 40.83 1.29
N ALA A 344 11.49 41.82 1.06
CA ALA A 344 11.36 43.00 1.93
C ALA A 344 10.99 42.66 3.39
N ASN A 345 10.47 41.46 3.63
CA ASN A 345 10.10 40.94 4.96
C ASN A 345 11.21 40.13 5.65
N GLY A 346 12.39 39.98 5.03
CA GLY A 346 13.52 39.21 5.58
C GLY A 346 13.35 37.68 5.54
N LEU A 347 12.26 37.17 4.96
CA LEU A 347 11.98 35.73 4.89
C LEU A 347 12.92 35.05 3.90
N LYS A 348 13.64 34.03 4.38
CA LYS A 348 14.50 33.16 3.57
C LYS A 348 13.97 31.72 3.60
N CYS A 349 14.35 30.93 2.59
CA CYS A 349 13.81 29.58 2.42
C CYS A 349 14.91 28.56 2.15
N VAL A 350 14.92 27.48 2.94
CA VAL A 350 15.71 26.28 2.67
C VAL A 350 14.86 25.35 1.80
N ARG A 351 15.42 24.91 0.67
CA ARG A 351 14.77 24.05 -0.31
C ARG A 351 15.49 22.72 -0.42
N ILE A 352 14.79 21.63 -0.12
CA ILE A 352 15.24 20.26 -0.38
C ILE A 352 14.74 19.86 -1.76
N ARG A 353 15.66 19.55 -2.68
CA ARG A 353 15.37 19.24 -4.09
C ARG A 353 15.27 17.73 -4.30
N GLY A 354 14.73 17.32 -5.45
CA GLY A 354 14.72 15.92 -5.90
C GLY A 354 13.33 15.29 -6.11
N GLY A 355 12.25 16.08 -6.00
CA GLY A 355 10.90 15.62 -6.30
C GLY A 355 10.41 14.51 -5.35
N LEU A 356 9.47 13.68 -5.81
CA LEU A 356 8.75 12.75 -4.94
C LEU A 356 9.65 11.70 -4.27
N SER A 357 10.69 11.19 -4.94
CA SER A 357 11.62 10.24 -4.33
C SER A 357 12.30 10.85 -3.09
N GLU A 358 12.87 12.06 -3.22
CA GLU A 358 13.46 12.76 -2.08
C GLU A 358 12.43 13.23 -1.05
N HIS A 359 11.19 13.52 -1.46
CA HIS A 359 10.11 13.80 -0.51
C HIS A 359 9.80 12.59 0.38
N LEU A 360 9.64 11.40 -0.21
CA LEU A 360 9.42 10.17 0.54
C LEU A 360 10.64 9.83 1.40
N ARG A 361 11.87 10.00 0.89
CA ARG A 361 13.09 9.83 1.68
C ARG A 361 13.11 10.75 2.89
N PHE A 362 12.73 12.03 2.73
CA PHE A 362 12.58 12.97 3.83
C PHE A 362 11.51 12.50 4.83
N PHE A 363 10.33 12.08 4.37
CA PHE A 363 9.26 11.61 5.26
C PHE A 363 9.65 10.36 6.03
N HIS A 364 10.33 9.40 5.38
CA HIS A 364 10.77 8.19 6.03
C HIS A 364 11.89 8.47 7.03
N LEU A 365 12.91 9.27 6.68
CA LEU A 365 14.02 9.54 7.59
C LEU A 365 13.66 10.43 8.78
N THR A 366 12.71 11.36 8.60
CA THR A 366 12.38 12.36 9.62
C THR A 366 11.05 12.08 10.31
N ASP A 367 10.11 11.38 9.68
CA ASP A 367 8.75 11.12 10.18
C ASP A 367 8.01 12.37 10.70
N PRO A 368 7.66 13.38 9.87
CA PRO A 368 6.80 14.50 10.31
C PRO A 368 5.43 14.01 10.77
N ALA A 369 4.84 14.67 11.77
CA ALA A 369 3.58 14.27 12.40
C ALA A 369 2.35 14.62 11.56
N ILE A 370 2.42 15.73 10.80
CA ILE A 370 1.25 16.24 10.09
C ILE A 370 1.03 15.42 8.81
N THR A 371 0.09 14.47 8.88
CA THR A 371 -0.22 13.54 7.79
C THR A 371 -0.54 14.25 6.47
N ARG A 372 -1.30 15.36 6.50
CA ARG A 372 -1.63 16.12 5.28
C ARG A 372 -0.41 16.67 4.54
N LYS A 373 0.72 16.91 5.22
CA LYS A 373 1.95 17.40 4.58
C LYS A 373 2.69 16.29 3.84
N ARG A 374 2.40 15.03 4.19
CA ARG A 374 2.96 13.80 3.58
C ARG A 374 2.06 13.19 2.52
N ASP A 375 0.86 13.74 2.32
CA ASP A 375 -0.10 13.25 1.34
C ASP A 375 0.43 13.37 -0.09
N ILE A 376 0.33 12.28 -0.85
CA ILE A 376 0.77 12.17 -2.26
C ILE A 376 -0.36 11.77 -3.20
N GLU A 377 -1.60 11.69 -2.70
CA GLU A 377 -2.77 11.35 -3.51
C GLU A 377 -2.91 12.29 -4.72
N GLY A 378 -3.22 11.69 -5.87
CA GLY A 378 -3.34 12.39 -7.15
C GLY A 378 -2.01 12.77 -7.80
N GLN A 379 -0.85 12.59 -7.16
CA GLN A 379 0.43 12.86 -7.81
C GLN A 379 0.68 11.89 -8.96
N MET A 380 1.28 12.38 -10.04
CA MET A 380 1.64 11.54 -11.18
C MET A 380 2.77 10.58 -10.81
N VAL A 381 2.58 9.30 -11.13
CA VAL A 381 3.62 8.29 -10.97
C VAL A 381 4.69 8.54 -12.03
N LYS A 382 5.91 8.87 -11.58
CA LYS A 382 7.10 8.99 -12.41
C LYS A 382 8.10 7.94 -11.97
N THR A 383 8.98 7.52 -12.87
CA THR A 383 10.13 6.70 -12.51
C THR A 383 11.25 7.62 -12.03
N PHE A 384 11.55 7.56 -10.74
CA PHE A 384 12.69 8.23 -10.12
C PHE A 384 13.81 7.19 -9.92
N GLU A 385 15.06 7.66 -9.86
CA GLU A 385 16.25 6.80 -9.75
C GLU A 385 16.48 5.84 -10.93
N ASN A 386 17.60 5.10 -10.88
CA ASN A 386 17.93 4.11 -11.89
C ASN A 386 17.29 2.75 -11.58
N LEU A 387 15.98 2.63 -11.78
CA LEU A 387 15.23 1.39 -11.55
C LEU A 387 15.37 0.36 -12.69
N GLN A 388 16.52 0.34 -13.35
CA GLN A 388 16.83 -0.68 -14.36
C GLN A 388 17.14 -2.01 -13.68
N VAL A 389 16.62 -3.10 -14.24
CA VAL A 389 16.85 -4.44 -13.70
C VAL A 389 18.32 -4.82 -13.88
N ALA A 390 19.05 -4.97 -12.78
CA ALA A 390 20.46 -5.38 -12.79
C ALA A 390 20.59 -6.91 -12.80
N ALA A 391 19.82 -7.58 -11.93
CA ALA A 391 19.86 -9.04 -11.75
C ALA A 391 18.49 -9.60 -11.34
N ILE A 392 18.26 -10.86 -11.70
CA ILE A 392 17.11 -11.67 -11.27
C ILE A 392 17.69 -13.03 -10.89
N GLU A 393 17.65 -13.36 -9.61
CA GLU A 393 18.36 -14.52 -9.06
C GLU A 393 17.42 -15.41 -8.25
N PRO A 394 17.34 -16.73 -8.51
CA PRO A 394 16.60 -17.63 -7.66
C PRO A 394 17.29 -17.74 -6.29
N LEU A 395 16.52 -17.68 -5.20
CA LEU A 395 17.06 -17.89 -3.85
C LEU A 395 17.32 -19.37 -3.52
N GLY A 396 16.98 -20.29 -4.43
CA GLY A 396 17.23 -21.73 -4.27
C GLY A 396 16.39 -22.42 -3.19
N ARG A 397 15.46 -21.71 -2.55
CA ARG A 397 14.59 -22.24 -1.50
C ARG A 397 13.16 -21.74 -1.62
N ALA A 398 12.21 -22.57 -1.22
CA ALA A 398 10.86 -22.11 -0.96
C ALA A 398 10.81 -21.41 0.40
N MET A 399 10.06 -20.30 0.48
CA MET A 399 9.93 -19.52 1.71
C MET A 399 8.53 -18.90 1.83
N PRO A 400 8.09 -18.52 3.03
CA PRO A 400 6.85 -17.78 3.20
C PRO A 400 6.90 -16.45 2.45
N LEU A 401 5.96 -16.27 1.52
CA LEU A 401 5.72 -15.04 0.79
C LEU A 401 4.27 -14.59 1.05
N TYR A 402 4.07 -13.28 1.01
CA TYR A 402 2.85 -12.59 1.39
C TYR A 402 2.25 -11.92 0.17
N ASP A 403 0.94 -11.91 0.08
CA ASP A 403 0.21 -11.14 -0.93
C ASP A 403 -1.02 -10.51 -0.27
N ILE A 404 -1.49 -9.42 -0.84
CA ILE A 404 -2.61 -8.63 -0.35
C ILE A 404 -3.59 -8.38 -1.48
N THR A 405 -4.85 -8.09 -1.20
CA THR A 405 -5.78 -7.53 -2.19
C THR A 405 -6.01 -6.06 -1.88
N THR A 406 -6.07 -5.22 -2.91
CA THR A 406 -6.34 -3.78 -2.81
C THR A 406 -7.44 -3.40 -3.78
N GLY A 407 -8.11 -2.28 -3.53
CA GLY A 407 -9.13 -1.74 -4.43
C GLY A 407 -8.60 -1.33 -5.80
N THR A 408 -7.34 -0.89 -5.90
CA THR A 408 -6.71 -0.46 -7.15
C THR A 408 -6.09 -1.60 -7.97
N GLY A 409 -5.97 -2.81 -7.40
CA GLY A 409 -5.33 -3.96 -8.06
C GLY A 409 -3.79 -3.92 -8.07
N ASP A 410 -3.19 -2.92 -7.44
CA ASP A 410 -1.76 -2.76 -7.25
C ASP A 410 -1.45 -2.01 -5.95
N PHE A 411 -0.17 -1.97 -5.57
CA PHE A 411 0.36 -1.26 -4.41
C PHE A 411 1.83 -0.88 -4.64
N ILE A 412 2.38 -0.01 -3.78
CA ILE A 412 3.79 0.39 -3.86
C ILE A 412 4.62 -0.45 -2.88
N ALA A 413 5.49 -1.32 -3.39
CA ALA A 413 6.37 -2.19 -2.62
C ALA A 413 7.83 -1.78 -2.80
N ASN A 414 8.50 -1.39 -1.71
CA ASN A 414 9.83 -0.80 -1.70
C ASN A 414 10.03 0.25 -2.82
N GLY A 415 9.04 1.13 -2.95
CA GLY A 415 8.99 2.17 -3.96
C GLY A 415 8.75 1.73 -5.40
N VAL A 416 8.47 0.45 -5.67
CA VAL A 416 8.12 -0.06 -7.00
C VAL A 416 6.63 -0.39 -7.07
N VAL A 417 5.99 -0.10 -8.21
CA VAL A 417 4.58 -0.46 -8.42
C VAL A 417 4.45 -1.96 -8.67
N SER A 418 3.75 -2.65 -7.77
CA SER A 418 3.60 -4.10 -7.73
C SER A 418 2.15 -4.52 -7.86
N HIS A 419 1.91 -5.55 -8.68
CA HIS A 419 0.58 -6.11 -8.88
C HIS A 419 0.16 -6.99 -7.69
N ASN A 420 -1.14 -7.16 -7.50
CA ASN A 420 -1.67 -8.04 -6.46
C ASN A 420 -2.77 -9.01 -6.96
N CYS A 421 -3.28 -9.91 -6.11
CA CYS A 421 -4.27 -10.91 -6.55
C CYS A 421 -5.72 -10.41 -6.42
N PHE A 422 -6.46 -10.36 -7.54
CA PHE A 422 -7.86 -9.87 -7.62
C PHE A 422 -8.94 -10.97 -7.49
N ALA A 423 -8.62 -12.27 -7.62
CA ALA A 423 -9.63 -13.33 -7.76
C ALA A 423 -10.25 -13.86 -6.44
N ARG A 424 -9.53 -13.70 -5.32
CA ARG A 424 -9.86 -14.31 -4.02
C ARG A 424 -11.12 -13.82 -3.31
N PRO A 425 -11.57 -12.55 -3.43
CA PRO A 425 -12.78 -12.06 -2.75
C PRO A 425 -14.05 -12.87 -3.06
N THR A 426 -14.09 -13.61 -4.18
CA THR A 426 -15.25 -14.43 -4.54
C THR A 426 -15.54 -15.59 -3.57
N HIS A 427 -14.57 -16.01 -2.74
CA HIS A 427 -14.74 -17.02 -1.69
C HIS A 427 -15.42 -16.48 -0.43
N LYS A 428 -15.25 -15.19 -0.10
CA LYS A 428 -15.88 -14.57 1.08
C LYS A 428 -17.42 -14.59 1.00
N TYR A 429 -17.98 -14.56 -0.21
CA TYR A 429 -19.44 -14.68 -0.43
C TYR A 429 -20.01 -16.07 -0.12
N LEU A 430 -19.16 -17.07 0.09
CA LEU A 430 -19.56 -18.45 0.40
C LEU A 430 -19.26 -18.83 1.85
N ASP A 431 -19.01 -17.85 2.71
CA ASP A 431 -18.50 -18.01 4.09
C ASP A 431 -17.18 -18.79 4.17
N PHE A 432 -16.46 -18.90 3.05
CA PHE A 432 -15.10 -19.44 3.02
C PHE A 432 -14.06 -18.36 3.32
N ASN A 433 -12.97 -18.79 3.95
CA ASN A 433 -11.81 -17.96 4.17
C ASN A 433 -11.00 -17.83 2.88
N ALA A 434 -11.09 -16.68 2.21
CA ALA A 434 -10.40 -16.41 0.94
C ALA A 434 -8.86 -16.56 0.99
N ALA A 435 -8.25 -16.55 2.18
CA ALA A 435 -6.82 -16.80 2.37
C ALA A 435 -6.49 -18.30 2.40
N ARG A 436 -7.21 -19.09 3.20
CA ARG A 436 -6.91 -20.52 3.46
C ARG A 436 -7.60 -21.47 2.48
N ASP A 437 -8.80 -21.11 2.06
CA ASP A 437 -9.74 -22.04 1.43
C ASP A 437 -9.76 -21.91 -0.09
N PHE A 438 -9.22 -20.82 -0.66
CA PHE A 438 -9.30 -20.57 -2.11
C PHE A 438 -8.65 -21.66 -2.98
N GLU A 439 -7.60 -22.30 -2.45
CA GLU A 439 -6.83 -23.34 -3.13
C GLU A 439 -7.30 -24.76 -2.74
N ARG A 440 -8.09 -24.89 -1.66
CA ARG A 440 -8.48 -26.17 -1.03
C ARG A 440 -9.98 -26.45 -1.09
N GLU A 441 -10.82 -25.43 -1.13
CA GLU A 441 -12.27 -25.51 -1.15
C GLU A 441 -12.76 -25.01 -2.51
N ILE A 442 -12.89 -25.92 -3.47
CA ILE A 442 -13.23 -25.58 -4.86
C ILE A 442 -14.70 -25.85 -5.11
N VAL A 443 -15.44 -24.82 -5.49
CA VAL A 443 -16.84 -24.98 -5.92
C VAL A 443 -16.89 -25.29 -7.40
N VAL A 444 -17.58 -26.37 -7.74
CA VAL A 444 -17.77 -26.88 -9.10
C VAL A 444 -19.23 -26.70 -9.50
N LYS A 445 -19.50 -25.88 -10.51
CA LYS A 445 -20.86 -25.69 -11.04
C LYS A 445 -21.18 -26.80 -12.03
N VAL A 446 -21.63 -27.94 -11.52
CA VAL A 446 -21.80 -29.18 -12.32
C VAL A 446 -22.83 -29.06 -13.45
N ASN A 447 -23.76 -28.11 -13.35
CA ASN A 447 -24.77 -27.84 -14.38
C ASN A 447 -24.38 -26.71 -15.36
N ALA A 448 -23.12 -26.27 -15.36
CA ALA A 448 -22.68 -25.14 -16.18
C ALA A 448 -22.95 -25.32 -17.69
N PRO A 449 -22.69 -26.50 -18.31
CA PRO A 449 -22.95 -26.69 -19.74
C PRO A 449 -24.42 -26.57 -20.13
N GLU A 450 -25.32 -27.24 -19.40
CA GLU A 450 -26.76 -27.25 -19.70
C GLU A 450 -27.36 -25.87 -19.46
N LEU A 451 -26.92 -25.22 -18.37
CA LEU A 451 -27.37 -23.88 -18.04
C LEU A 451 -26.91 -22.87 -19.09
N LEU A 452 -25.66 -22.96 -19.55
CA LEU A 452 -25.14 -22.10 -20.60
C LEU A 452 -25.98 -22.21 -21.89
N ARG A 453 -26.27 -23.43 -22.34
CA ARG A 453 -27.14 -23.66 -23.50
C ARG A 453 -28.50 -22.95 -23.33
N ALA A 454 -29.11 -23.11 -22.16
CA ALA A 454 -30.38 -22.48 -21.86
C ALA A 454 -30.30 -20.94 -21.80
N GLU A 455 -29.22 -20.36 -21.29
CA GLU A 455 -29.03 -18.91 -21.23
C GLU A 455 -28.75 -18.30 -22.60
N LEU A 456 -27.94 -18.95 -23.43
CA LEU A 456 -27.63 -18.51 -24.80
C LEU A 456 -28.84 -18.63 -25.74
N ALA A 457 -29.74 -19.59 -25.51
CA ALA A 457 -30.96 -19.76 -26.30
C ALA A 457 -32.07 -18.72 -25.98
N ARG A 458 -31.86 -17.83 -25.00
CA ARG A 458 -32.86 -16.82 -24.65
C ARG A 458 -33.04 -15.82 -25.80
N PRO A 459 -34.28 -15.48 -26.20
CA PRO A 459 -34.52 -14.51 -27.28
C PRO A 459 -33.92 -13.11 -27.07
N LYS A 460 -33.61 -12.76 -25.82
CA LYS A 460 -32.99 -11.48 -25.44
C LYS A 460 -31.46 -11.49 -25.50
N TRP A 461 -30.85 -12.64 -25.73
CA TRP A 461 -29.40 -12.74 -25.81
C TRP A 461 -28.90 -12.18 -27.15
N THR A 462 -27.90 -11.31 -27.08
CA THR A 462 -27.41 -10.51 -28.22
C THR A 462 -26.07 -11.01 -28.78
N HIS A 463 -25.66 -12.22 -28.41
CA HIS A 463 -24.39 -12.81 -28.82
C HIS A 463 -23.16 -11.96 -28.48
N GLU A 464 -23.17 -11.31 -27.32
CA GLU A 464 -22.00 -10.57 -26.85
C GLU A 464 -20.81 -11.50 -26.56
N HIS A 465 -19.60 -10.94 -26.66
CA HIS A 465 -18.37 -11.68 -26.39
C HIS A 465 -18.31 -12.16 -24.94
N VAL A 466 -18.18 -13.48 -24.76
CA VAL A 466 -18.03 -14.12 -23.45
C VAL A 466 -16.57 -14.55 -23.22
N ALA A 467 -15.97 -14.08 -22.13
CA ALA A 467 -14.64 -14.51 -21.72
C ALA A 467 -14.70 -15.60 -20.64
N LEU A 468 -13.98 -16.70 -20.86
CA LEU A 468 -13.81 -17.79 -19.92
C LEU A 468 -12.46 -17.66 -19.20
N GLY A 469 -12.44 -18.02 -17.92
CA GLY A 469 -11.20 -18.06 -17.14
C GLY A 469 -10.70 -16.71 -16.62
N THR A 470 -11.59 -15.75 -16.49
CA THR A 470 -11.25 -14.38 -16.05
C THR A 470 -11.05 -14.28 -14.55
N ASN A 471 -11.75 -15.11 -13.76
CA ASN A 471 -11.64 -15.10 -12.30
C ASN A 471 -10.88 -16.34 -11.78
N THR A 472 -11.18 -17.51 -12.33
CA THR A 472 -10.59 -18.80 -11.95
C THR A 472 -10.31 -19.61 -13.20
N ASP A 473 -9.23 -20.39 -13.18
CA ASP A 473 -8.87 -21.17 -14.35
C ASP A 473 -9.96 -22.21 -14.70
N PRO A 474 -10.41 -22.28 -15.96
CA PRO A 474 -11.43 -23.25 -16.38
C PRO A 474 -10.85 -24.64 -16.63
N TYR A 475 -9.54 -24.78 -16.81
CA TYR A 475 -8.85 -26.04 -17.07
C TYR A 475 -7.99 -26.46 -15.87
N GLN A 476 -8.55 -26.44 -14.67
CA GLN A 476 -7.88 -27.01 -13.50
C GLN A 476 -7.73 -28.53 -13.67
N TRP A 477 -6.83 -29.17 -12.93
CA TRP A 477 -6.60 -30.63 -13.03
C TRP A 477 -7.91 -31.44 -12.93
N VAL A 478 -8.85 -30.96 -12.11
CA VAL A 478 -10.16 -31.60 -11.87
C VAL A 478 -11.08 -31.58 -13.11
N GLU A 479 -10.81 -30.72 -14.09
CA GLU A 479 -11.51 -30.72 -15.38
C GLU A 479 -11.30 -32.05 -16.13
N GLY A 480 -10.18 -32.76 -15.89
CA GLY A 480 -9.98 -34.11 -16.42
C GLY A 480 -11.07 -35.11 -15.97
N ARG A 481 -11.72 -34.86 -14.83
CA ARG A 481 -12.80 -35.67 -14.26
C ARG A 481 -14.19 -35.13 -14.59
N TYR A 482 -14.39 -33.81 -14.48
CA TYR A 482 -15.70 -33.19 -14.68
C TYR A 482 -16.05 -32.91 -16.14
N LYS A 483 -15.05 -32.60 -16.97
CA LYS A 483 -15.20 -32.36 -18.41
C LYS A 483 -16.27 -31.32 -18.76
N LEU A 484 -16.43 -30.29 -17.92
CA LEU A 484 -17.44 -29.25 -18.10
C LEU A 484 -17.14 -28.38 -19.32
N MET A 485 -15.85 -28.15 -19.59
CA MET A 485 -15.43 -27.27 -20.67
C MET A 485 -15.82 -27.81 -22.04
N THR A 486 -15.80 -29.12 -22.25
CA THR A 486 -16.29 -29.72 -23.50
C THR A 486 -17.73 -29.32 -23.79
N GLY A 487 -18.63 -29.50 -22.81
CA GLY A 487 -20.04 -29.12 -22.97
C GLY A 487 -20.24 -27.60 -23.09
N ILE A 488 -19.41 -26.80 -22.41
CA ILE A 488 -19.41 -25.34 -22.55
C ILE A 488 -19.01 -24.90 -23.96
N TRP A 489 -17.97 -25.50 -24.54
CA TRP A 489 -17.55 -25.22 -25.91
C TRP A 489 -18.60 -25.65 -26.94
N GLU A 490 -19.22 -26.81 -26.75
CA GLU A 490 -20.36 -27.24 -27.57
C GLU A 490 -21.49 -26.21 -27.51
N ALA A 491 -21.87 -25.74 -26.31
CA ALA A 491 -22.90 -24.71 -26.15
C ALA A 491 -22.54 -23.41 -26.89
N MET A 492 -21.30 -22.95 -26.78
CA MET A 492 -20.82 -21.75 -27.49
C MET A 492 -20.82 -21.94 -29.01
N ARG A 493 -20.36 -23.10 -29.49
CA ARG A 493 -20.33 -23.47 -30.91
C ARG A 493 -21.74 -23.52 -31.49
N ASP A 494 -22.65 -24.24 -30.82
CA ASP A 494 -24.01 -24.47 -31.30
C ASP A 494 -24.82 -23.16 -31.35
N SER A 495 -24.50 -22.21 -30.47
CA SER A 495 -25.08 -20.86 -30.46
C SER A 495 -24.33 -19.86 -31.36
N ALA A 496 -23.22 -20.28 -31.99
CA ALA A 496 -22.30 -19.40 -32.73
C ALA A 496 -21.89 -18.14 -31.92
N ASN A 497 -21.72 -18.29 -30.60
CA ASN A 497 -21.43 -17.17 -29.72
C ASN A 497 -19.93 -16.81 -29.73
N PRO A 498 -19.55 -15.54 -29.93
CA PRO A 498 -18.17 -15.10 -29.79
C PRO A 498 -17.65 -15.39 -28.38
N CYS A 499 -16.49 -16.03 -28.28
CA CYS A 499 -15.91 -16.41 -26.98
C CYS A 499 -14.38 -16.38 -26.99
N SER A 500 -13.77 -16.27 -25.81
CA SER A 500 -12.33 -16.36 -25.61
C SER A 500 -12.03 -17.10 -24.32
N VAL A 501 -10.89 -17.77 -24.21
CA VAL A 501 -10.46 -18.44 -22.98
C VAL A 501 -9.10 -17.94 -22.54
N LEU A 502 -8.98 -17.66 -21.25
CA LEU A 502 -7.72 -17.46 -20.58
C LEU A 502 -7.48 -18.68 -19.68
N THR A 503 -6.41 -19.42 -19.94
CA THR A 503 -6.01 -20.55 -19.11
C THR A 503 -4.50 -20.59 -18.90
N LYS A 504 -4.11 -21.06 -17.73
CA LYS A 504 -2.74 -21.38 -17.29
C LYS A 504 -2.47 -22.87 -17.35
N SER A 505 -3.49 -23.66 -17.64
CA SER A 505 -3.36 -25.10 -17.69
C SER A 505 -2.55 -25.52 -18.92
N PRO A 506 -1.63 -26.48 -18.76
CA PRO A 506 -0.98 -27.14 -19.89
C PRO A 506 -1.83 -28.29 -20.48
N LEU A 507 -3.06 -28.50 -19.98
CA LEU A 507 -3.98 -29.58 -20.39
C LEU A 507 -4.63 -29.36 -21.76
#